data_AF-A0A1H1XR37-F1
#
_entry.id   AF-A0A1H1XR37-F1
#
_cell.length_a   1.000
_cell.length_b   1.000
_cell.length_c   1.000
_cell.angle_alpha   90.00
_cell.angle_beta   90.00
_cell.angle_gamma   90.00
#
_symmetry.space_group_name_H-M   'P 1'
#
loop_
_entity.id
_entity.type
_entity.pdbx_description
1 polymer ?
#
loop_
_entity_poly.entity_id
_entity_poly.type
_entity_poly.pdbx_seq_one_letter_code
_entity_poly.pdbx_strand_id
1 'polypeptide(L)'
;MRNLLLLLALCGGGYQAWEHFSRESNVPLHAGPYLAVYGRDACGYTQATLRQLNQAGIRYRYHSVDEPAVSDLLHRRMQNAGLEVRRYLLPVVDLNNAITVHPDNRELVAQARQQLR
;
A
#
# COMPACT_ATOMS: atom_id res chain seq x y z
N MET A 1 -21.38 -21.83 -35.28
CA MET A 1 -21.40 -20.47 -34.71
C MET A 1 -21.48 -20.45 -33.18
N ARG A 2 -22.31 -21.29 -32.54
CA ARG A 2 -22.44 -21.37 -31.06
C ARG A 2 -21.13 -21.72 -30.31
N ASN A 3 -20.27 -22.55 -30.89
CA ASN A 3 -19.02 -22.98 -30.26
C ASN A 3 -17.92 -21.89 -30.27
N LEU A 4 -17.99 -20.94 -31.23
CA LEU A 4 -17.05 -19.81 -31.32
C LEU A 4 -17.33 -18.75 -30.24
N LEU A 5 -18.61 -18.53 -29.92
CA LEU A 5 -19.02 -17.62 -28.84
C LEU A 5 -18.59 -18.13 -27.46
N LEU A 6 -18.63 -19.44 -27.24
CA LEU A 6 -18.17 -20.06 -25.99
C LEU A 6 -16.65 -19.94 -25.82
N LEU A 7 -15.87 -20.11 -26.90
CA LEU A 7 -14.42 -19.94 -26.88
C LEU A 7 -14.01 -18.48 -26.62
N LEU A 8 -14.69 -17.51 -27.24
CA LEU A 8 -14.46 -16.07 -26.98
C LEU A 8 -14.78 -15.68 -25.53
N ALA A 9 -15.85 -16.22 -24.95
CA ALA A 9 -16.20 -15.97 -23.56
C ALA A 9 -15.19 -16.60 -22.57
N LEU A 10 -14.69 -17.81 -22.86
CA LEU A 10 -13.66 -18.48 -22.05
C LEU A 10 -12.31 -17.76 -22.12
N CYS A 11 -11.89 -17.31 -23.30
CA CYS A 11 -10.67 -16.54 -23.47
C CYS A 11 -10.75 -15.15 -22.82
N GLY A 12 -11.90 -14.47 -22.92
CA GLY A 12 -12.12 -13.17 -22.28
C GLY A 12 -12.18 -13.24 -20.76
N GLY A 13 -12.87 -14.26 -20.20
CA GLY A 13 -12.91 -14.51 -18.76
C GLY A 13 -11.57 -14.96 -18.18
N GLY A 14 -10.84 -15.81 -18.92
CA GLY A 14 -9.49 -16.24 -18.55
C GLY A 14 -8.48 -15.11 -18.54
N TYR A 15 -8.55 -14.16 -19.48
CA TYR A 15 -7.65 -13.01 -19.53
C TYR A 15 -7.85 -12.06 -18.33
N GLN A 16 -9.10 -11.74 -17.97
CA GLN A 16 -9.38 -10.90 -16.80
C GLN A 16 -8.98 -11.57 -15.48
N ALA A 17 -9.18 -12.89 -15.37
CA ALA A 17 -8.75 -13.65 -14.21
C ALA A 17 -7.21 -13.73 -14.11
N TRP A 18 -6.52 -13.87 -15.24
CA TRP A 18 -5.06 -13.89 -15.31
C TRP A 18 -4.45 -12.53 -14.94
N GLU A 19 -5.01 -11.42 -15.44
CA GLU A 19 -4.53 -10.07 -15.12
C GLU A 19 -4.70 -9.73 -13.63
N HIS A 20 -5.77 -10.22 -12.99
CA HIS A 20 -5.95 -10.08 -11.55
C HIS A 20 -4.96 -10.91 -10.73
N PHE A 21 -4.60 -12.10 -11.22
CA PHE A 21 -3.69 -13.02 -10.54
C PHE A 21 -2.19 -12.75 -10.83
N SER A 22 -1.89 -12.01 -11.90
CA SER A 22 -0.51 -11.70 -12.35
C SER A 22 0.06 -10.42 -11.76
N ARG A 23 -0.64 -9.75 -10.83
CA ARG A 23 -0.09 -8.57 -10.15
C ARG A 23 1.12 -9.01 -9.35
N GLU A 24 2.30 -8.49 -9.72
CA GLU A 24 3.54 -8.72 -8.97
C GLU A 24 3.30 -8.42 -7.49
N SER A 25 3.45 -9.43 -6.64
CA SER A 25 3.29 -9.23 -5.21
C SER A 25 4.52 -8.52 -4.66
N ASN A 26 4.30 -7.50 -3.82
CA ASN A 26 5.41 -6.85 -3.15
C ASN A 26 6.16 -7.85 -2.26
N VAL A 27 7.49 -7.83 -2.31
CA VAL A 27 8.31 -8.46 -1.26
C VAL A 27 8.29 -7.53 -0.03
N PRO A 28 8.12 -8.07 1.20
CA PRO A 28 8.21 -7.27 2.42
C PRO A 28 9.52 -6.47 2.51
N LEU A 29 9.46 -5.23 2.99
CA LEU A 29 10.65 -4.36 3.12
C LEU A 29 11.62 -4.85 4.19
N HIS A 30 11.10 -5.56 5.18
CA HIS A 30 11.86 -6.07 6.31
C HIS A 30 11.47 -7.52 6.60
N ALA A 31 12.44 -8.29 7.10
CA ALA A 31 12.23 -9.71 7.44
C ALA A 31 11.36 -9.93 8.69
N GLY A 32 11.16 -8.89 9.50
CA GLY A 32 10.31 -8.92 10.69
C GLY A 32 9.21 -7.85 10.63
N PRO A 33 8.31 -7.82 11.63
CA PRO A 33 7.20 -6.89 11.66
C PRO A 33 7.65 -5.43 11.54
N TYR A 34 6.98 -4.67 10.68
CA TYR A 34 7.32 -3.28 10.43
C TYR A 34 6.12 -2.42 10.07
N LEU A 35 6.27 -1.13 10.35
CA LEU A 35 5.39 -0.07 9.86
C LEU A 35 6.25 0.99 9.19
N ALA A 36 6.05 1.21 7.91
CA ALA A 36 6.63 2.33 7.17
C ALA A 36 5.53 3.36 6.87
N VAL A 37 5.84 4.64 7.10
CA VAL A 37 4.95 5.77 6.83
C VAL A 37 5.60 6.64 5.78
N TYR A 38 4.96 6.75 4.63
CA TYR A 38 5.37 7.59 3.52
C TYR A 38 4.54 8.86 3.52
N GLY A 39 5.19 10.00 3.65
CA GLY A 39 4.49 11.28 3.74
C GLY A 39 5.39 12.45 3.42
N ARG A 40 4.87 13.65 3.69
CA ARG A 40 5.61 14.91 3.56
C ARG A 40 5.46 15.71 4.84
N ASP A 41 6.51 16.40 5.24
CA ASP A 41 6.53 17.15 6.50
C ASP A 41 5.46 18.24 6.56
N ALA A 42 5.24 18.95 5.45
CA ALA A 42 4.22 19.99 5.34
C ALA A 42 2.76 19.47 5.32
N CYS A 43 2.53 18.16 5.25
CA CYS A 43 1.19 17.58 5.18
C CYS A 43 0.56 17.40 6.57
N GLY A 44 -0.51 18.14 6.87
CA GLY A 44 -1.21 18.08 8.16
C GLY A 44 -1.71 16.67 8.54
N TYR A 45 -2.17 15.88 7.56
CA TYR A 45 -2.59 14.49 7.77
C TYR A 45 -1.41 13.58 8.11
N THR A 46 -0.29 13.73 7.40
CA THR A 46 0.95 12.99 7.71
C THR A 46 1.36 13.28 9.16
N GLN A 47 1.43 14.56 9.53
CA GLN A 47 1.77 14.97 10.89
C GLN A 47 0.77 14.43 11.93
N ALA A 48 -0.53 14.37 11.61
CA ALA A 48 -1.52 13.78 12.50
C ALA A 48 -1.31 12.27 12.71
N THR A 49 -1.03 11.52 11.64
CA THR A 49 -0.70 10.09 11.72
C THR A 49 0.55 9.84 12.55
N LEU A 50 1.65 10.56 12.27
CA LEU A 50 2.90 10.43 13.02
C LEU A 50 2.71 10.74 14.51
N ARG A 51 1.96 11.79 14.84
CA ARG A 51 1.62 12.11 16.24
C ARG A 51 0.84 11.00 16.93
N GLN A 52 -0.18 10.42 16.28
CA GLN A 52 -0.97 9.34 16.89
C GLN A 52 -0.14 8.06 17.09
N LEU A 53 0.73 7.71 16.14
CA LEU A 53 1.65 6.58 16.28
C LEU A 53 2.63 6.80 17.45
N ASN A 54 3.21 8.00 17.55
CA ASN A 54 4.09 8.38 18.66
C ASN A 54 3.38 8.31 20.02
N GLN A 55 2.18 8.89 20.12
CA GLN A 55 1.36 8.86 21.33
C GLN A 55 0.98 7.42 21.74
N ALA A 56 0.78 6.54 20.77
CA ALA A 56 0.46 5.14 21.00
C ALA A 56 1.70 4.26 21.30
N GLY A 57 2.92 4.82 21.26
CA GLY A 57 4.17 4.08 21.46
C GLY A 57 4.51 3.12 20.30
N ILE A 58 3.93 3.33 19.12
CA ILE A 58 4.15 2.49 17.95
C ILE A 58 5.45 2.92 17.26
N ARG A 59 6.36 1.96 17.07
CA ARG A 59 7.58 2.17 16.28
C ARG A 59 7.23 2.14 14.79
N TYR A 60 7.71 3.12 14.05
CA TYR A 60 7.59 3.19 12.59
C TYR A 60 8.86 3.76 11.97
N ARG A 61 9.00 3.58 10.66
CA ARG A 61 10.01 4.25 9.83
C ARG A 61 9.31 5.29 8.97
N TYR A 62 9.72 6.55 9.11
CA TYR A 62 9.20 7.62 8.26
C TYR A 62 10.09 7.76 7.02
N HIS A 63 9.44 7.91 5.86
CA HIS A 63 10.08 8.14 4.58
C HIS A 63 9.43 9.34 3.91
N SER A 64 10.23 10.35 3.56
CA SER A 64 9.74 11.55 2.88
C SER A 64 9.51 11.27 1.40
N VAL A 65 8.30 11.51 0.90
CA VAL A 65 7.99 11.38 -0.54
C VAL A 65 8.59 12.52 -1.38
N ASP A 66 9.22 13.51 -0.74
CA ASP A 66 9.99 14.55 -1.45
C ASP A 66 11.35 14.04 -1.93
N GLU A 67 11.81 12.91 -1.39
CA GLU A 67 12.98 12.20 -1.90
C GLU A 67 12.58 11.37 -3.12
N PRO A 68 13.16 11.61 -4.32
CA PRO A 68 12.75 10.91 -5.54
C PRO A 68 12.83 9.38 -5.42
N ALA A 69 13.88 8.86 -4.79
CA ALA A 69 14.06 7.43 -4.60
C ALA A 69 12.96 6.79 -3.72
N VAL A 70 12.47 7.52 -2.70
CA VAL A 70 11.36 7.09 -1.84
C VAL A 70 10.06 7.09 -2.63
N SER A 71 9.80 8.16 -3.39
CA SER A 71 8.60 8.28 -4.22
C SER A 71 8.54 7.17 -5.28
N ASP A 72 9.66 6.91 -5.98
CA ASP A 72 9.75 5.85 -6.97
C ASP A 72 9.52 4.45 -6.37
N LEU A 73 10.12 4.19 -5.19
CA LEU A 73 9.89 2.95 -4.46
C LEU A 73 8.42 2.80 -4.08
N LEU A 74 7.82 3.84 -3.49
CA LEU A 74 6.42 3.83 -3.08
C LEU A 74 5.49 3.59 -4.27
N HIS A 75 5.71 4.28 -5.39
CA HIS A 75 4.89 4.12 -6.59
C HIS A 75 4.97 2.69 -7.14
N ARG A 76 6.15 2.09 -7.24
CA ARG A 76 6.28 0.67 -7.65
C ARG A 76 5.49 -0.24 -6.70
N ARG A 77 5.63 -0.03 -5.39
CA ARG A 77 4.92 -0.85 -4.41
C ARG A 77 3.41 -0.67 -4.48
N MET A 78 2.93 0.54 -4.68
CA MET A 78 1.52 0.84 -4.87
C MET A 78 0.97 0.19 -6.16
N GLN A 79 1.69 0.29 -7.29
CA GLN A 79 1.33 -0.36 -8.55
C GLN A 79 1.22 -1.88 -8.40
N ASN A 80 2.18 -2.49 -7.71
CA ASN A 80 2.20 -3.92 -7.40
C ASN A 80 1.00 -4.33 -6.51
N ALA A 81 0.60 -3.44 -5.58
CA ALA A 81 -0.63 -3.60 -4.81
C ALA A 81 -1.92 -3.26 -5.62
N GLY A 82 -1.78 -2.86 -6.88
CA GLY A 82 -2.88 -2.46 -7.75
C GLY A 82 -3.54 -1.13 -7.38
N LEU A 83 -2.80 -0.26 -6.71
CA LEU A 83 -3.23 1.08 -6.28
C LEU A 83 -2.87 2.14 -7.33
N GLU A 84 -3.66 3.21 -7.36
CA GLU A 84 -3.42 4.37 -8.21
C GLU A 84 -2.21 5.18 -7.70
N VAL A 85 -1.30 5.60 -8.60
CA VAL A 85 -0.08 6.34 -8.23
C VAL A 85 0.05 7.76 -8.79
N ARG A 86 -0.78 8.17 -9.76
CA ARG A 86 -0.70 9.53 -10.32
C ARG A 86 -1.27 10.58 -9.36
N ARG A 87 -2.26 10.21 -8.55
CA ARG A 87 -2.94 11.06 -7.57
C ARG A 87 -3.43 10.22 -6.38
N TYR A 88 -2.71 10.33 -5.28
CA TYR A 88 -3.09 9.71 -4.01
C TYR A 88 -2.95 10.70 -2.86
N LEU A 89 -3.64 10.40 -1.77
CA LEU A 89 -3.61 11.19 -0.56
C LEU A 89 -2.49 10.70 0.37
N LEU A 90 -1.85 11.63 1.06
CA LEU A 90 -0.84 11.33 2.09
C LEU A 90 -1.47 11.30 3.49
N PRO A 91 -0.89 10.54 4.44
CA PRO A 91 0.25 9.64 4.22
C PRO A 91 -0.19 8.31 3.58
N VAL A 92 0.75 7.60 2.97
CA VAL A 92 0.59 6.18 2.63
C VAL A 92 1.34 5.37 3.67
N VAL A 93 0.76 4.26 4.13
CA VAL A 93 1.40 3.39 5.13
C VAL A 93 1.57 1.99 4.57
N ASP A 94 2.66 1.34 4.93
CA ASP A 94 2.95 -0.06 4.63
C ASP A 94 3.15 -0.78 5.96
N LEU A 95 2.15 -1.55 6.37
CA LEU A 95 2.16 -2.39 7.56
C LEU A 95 2.32 -3.84 7.10
N ASN A 96 3.53 -4.40 7.23
CA ASN A 96 3.82 -5.78 6.82
C ASN A 96 3.34 -6.11 5.41
N ASN A 97 3.63 -5.23 4.44
CA ASN A 97 3.26 -5.37 3.02
C ASN A 97 1.79 -5.05 2.71
N ALA A 98 0.96 -4.76 3.72
CA ALA A 98 -0.37 -4.20 3.53
C ALA A 98 -0.25 -2.67 3.36
N ILE A 99 -0.47 -2.20 2.13
CA ILE A 99 -0.34 -0.80 1.78
C ILE A 99 -1.71 -0.12 1.85
N THR A 100 -1.82 0.92 2.68
CA THR A 100 -3.05 1.71 2.84
C THR A 100 -2.77 3.17 2.51
N VAL A 101 -3.53 3.72 1.57
CA VAL A 101 -3.51 5.14 1.21
C VAL A 101 -4.39 5.91 2.19
N HIS A 102 -3.84 6.96 2.81
CA HIS A 102 -4.54 7.86 3.71
C HIS A 102 -5.37 7.12 4.78
N PRO A 103 -4.69 6.38 5.68
CA PRO A 103 -5.35 5.51 6.64
C PRO A 103 -6.17 6.30 7.66
N ASP A 104 -7.21 5.66 8.20
CA ASP A 104 -7.76 6.09 9.48
C ASP A 104 -6.74 5.80 10.59
N ASN A 105 -6.41 6.83 11.38
CA ASN A 105 -5.35 6.71 12.36
C ASN A 105 -5.71 5.79 13.54
N ARG A 106 -7.00 5.70 13.92
CA ARG A 106 -7.43 4.83 15.03
C ARG A 106 -7.32 3.37 14.59
N GLU A 107 -7.76 3.07 13.39
CA GLU A 107 -7.64 1.75 12.80
C GLU A 107 -6.17 1.34 12.63
N LEU A 108 -5.35 2.24 12.08
CA LEU A 108 -3.91 1.98 11.91
C LEU A 108 -3.23 1.64 13.24
N VAL A 109 -3.50 2.40 14.30
CA VAL A 109 -2.95 2.12 15.64
C VAL A 109 -3.41 0.76 16.16
N ALA A 110 -4.69 0.42 15.98
CA ALA A 110 -5.22 -0.88 16.41
C ALA A 110 -4.54 -2.05 15.68
N GLN A 111 -4.42 -1.95 14.35
CA GLN A 111 -3.74 -2.95 13.53
C GLN A 111 -2.25 -3.07 13.90
N ALA A 112 -1.56 -1.94 14.07
CA ALA A 112 -0.14 -1.92 14.46
C ALA A 112 0.10 -2.61 15.81
N ARG A 113 -0.77 -2.41 16.81
CA ARG A 113 -0.65 -3.08 18.12
C ARG A 113 -0.81 -4.59 18.07
N GLN A 114 -1.54 -5.10 17.08
CA GLN A 114 -1.76 -6.53 16.89
C GLN A 114 -0.59 -7.17 16.15
N GLN A 115 -0.03 -6.46 15.16
CA GLN A 115 0.91 -7.04 14.20
C GLN A 115 2.38 -6.74 14.49
N LEU A 116 2.71 -5.70 15.26
CA LEU A 116 4.09 -5.30 15.55
C LEU A 116 4.62 -5.82 16.91
N ARG A 117 4.03 -6.90 17.42
CA ARG A 117 4.42 -7.52 18.70
C ARG A 117 5.64 -8.40 18.57
#